data_AF-A0A5N7BEX9-F1
#
_entry.id   AF-A0A5N7BEX9-F1
#
_cell.length_a   1.000
_cell.length_b   1.000
_cell.length_c   1.000
_cell.angle_alpha   90.00
_cell.angle_beta   90.00
_cell.angle_gamma   90.00
#
_symmetry.space_group_name_H-M   'P 1'
#
loop_
_entity.id
_entity.type
_entity.pdbx_description
1 polymer ?
#
loop_
_entity_poly.entity_id
_entity_poly.type
_entity_poly.pdbx_seq_one_letter_code
_entity_poly.pdbx_strand_id
1 'polypeptide(L)'
;MPSWLLKLGAAFALAQTISGAHIYIKSTQPPANEYVTHCTVIIDQELFGCEGSSNPFKKKCGKNHGIETKEICETATVTVNWDTGDLQFKNDQGDHANCTLSTTDPWGECDTSDPYKYPKIASSHAEGLFSVSNALYGLAPLAAGLLI
;
A
#
# COMPACT_ATOMS: atom_id res chain seq x y z
N MET A 1 -18.84 -44.15 41.76
CA MET A 1 -18.57 -43.99 40.32
C MET A 1 -18.62 -42.50 40.01
N PRO A 2 -17.48 -41.80 39.83
CA PRO A 2 -17.53 -40.40 39.43
C PRO A 2 -17.59 -40.32 37.91
N SER A 3 -18.69 -39.79 37.41
CA SER A 3 -18.93 -39.49 36.00
C SER A 3 -18.07 -38.29 35.60
N TRP A 4 -16.99 -38.55 34.87
CA TRP A 4 -16.24 -37.49 34.18
C TRP A 4 -17.05 -37.09 32.94
N LEU A 5 -17.47 -35.84 32.88
CA LEU A 5 -18.12 -35.26 31.70
C LEU A 5 -17.06 -34.43 30.99
N LEU A 6 -16.49 -34.99 29.93
CA LEU A 6 -15.68 -34.27 28.95
C LEU A 6 -16.52 -33.15 28.35
N LYS A 7 -16.35 -31.93 28.85
CA LYS A 7 -16.74 -30.71 28.14
C LYS A 7 -15.73 -30.49 27.01
N LEU A 8 -15.99 -31.13 25.88
CA LEU A 8 -15.42 -30.75 24.59
C LEU A 8 -16.08 -29.44 24.16
N GLY A 9 -15.57 -28.32 24.67
CA GLY A 9 -15.88 -27.00 24.15
C GLY A 9 -15.05 -26.78 22.90
N ALA A 10 -15.70 -26.77 21.73
CA ALA A 10 -15.08 -26.49 20.45
C ALA A 10 -14.32 -25.16 20.51
N ALA A 11 -12.99 -25.22 20.41
CA ALA A 11 -12.19 -24.06 20.10
C ALA A 11 -12.45 -23.73 18.62
N PHE A 12 -13.33 -22.75 18.37
CA PHE A 12 -13.35 -22.06 17.09
C PHE A 12 -12.01 -21.33 16.96
N ALA A 13 -11.05 -21.96 16.28
CA ALA A 13 -9.91 -21.24 15.76
C ALA A 13 -10.49 -20.27 14.71
N LEU A 14 -10.49 -18.98 15.03
CA LEU A 14 -10.67 -17.93 14.04
C LEU A 14 -9.55 -18.15 13.00
N ALA A 15 -9.90 -18.80 11.89
CA ALA A 15 -9.04 -18.87 10.73
C ALA A 15 -8.91 -17.42 10.26
N GLN A 16 -7.83 -16.76 10.65
CA GLN A 16 -7.41 -15.51 10.06
C GLN A 16 -7.17 -15.85 8.59
N THR A 17 -8.16 -15.57 7.74
CA THR A 17 -7.97 -15.59 6.29
C THR A 17 -6.88 -14.57 6.03
N ILE A 18 -5.66 -15.04 5.78
CA ILE A 18 -4.56 -14.20 5.31
C ILE A 18 -4.95 -13.83 3.87
N SER A 19 -5.86 -12.87 3.71
CA SER A 19 -6.07 -12.24 2.41
C SER A 19 -4.87 -11.35 2.19
N GLY A 20 -3.95 -11.81 1.37
CA GLY A 20 -2.89 -10.98 0.83
C GLY A 20 -3.40 -10.24 -0.38
N ALA A 21 -3.09 -8.96 -0.46
CA ALA A 21 -3.35 -8.09 -1.58
C ALA A 21 -2.12 -7.26 -1.92
N HIS A 22 -2.02 -6.92 -3.20
CA HIS A 22 -1.03 -5.99 -3.71
C HIS A 22 -1.55 -4.57 -3.61
N ILE A 23 -0.78 -3.71 -2.94
CA ILE A 23 -1.14 -2.33 -2.67
C ILE A 23 -0.13 -1.43 -3.39
N TYR A 24 -0.66 -0.45 -4.12
CA TYR A 24 0.12 0.56 -4.81
C TYR A 24 -0.09 1.93 -4.19
N ILE A 25 0.96 2.73 -4.19
CA ILE A 25 0.93 4.15 -3.91
C ILE A 25 1.39 4.89 -5.14
N LYS A 26 0.52 5.76 -5.66
CA LYS A 26 0.81 6.56 -6.85
C LYS A 26 0.41 8.01 -6.69
N SER A 27 1.12 8.87 -7.42
CA SER A 27 0.74 10.27 -7.54
C SER A 27 -0.45 10.40 -8.51
N THR A 28 -1.56 10.96 -8.04
CA THR A 28 -2.81 11.14 -8.79
C THR A 28 -3.12 12.63 -8.95
N GLN A 29 -3.85 12.98 -10.01
CA GLN A 29 -4.34 14.33 -10.25
C GLN A 29 -5.87 14.31 -10.22
N PRO A 30 -6.52 15.22 -9.46
CA PRO A 30 -7.97 15.31 -9.47
C PRO A 30 -8.43 15.88 -10.83
N PRO A 31 -9.52 15.35 -11.43
CA PRO A 31 -10.01 15.85 -12.72
C PRO A 31 -10.34 17.35 -12.74
N ALA A 32 -10.73 17.90 -11.58
CA ALA A 32 -11.07 19.32 -11.43
C ALA A 32 -9.85 20.25 -11.45
N ASN A 33 -8.63 19.75 -11.21
CA ASN A 33 -7.41 20.56 -11.26
C ASN A 33 -6.17 19.69 -11.51
N GLU A 34 -5.76 19.57 -12.77
CA GLU A 34 -4.58 18.81 -13.19
C GLU A 34 -3.25 19.37 -12.65
N TYR A 35 -3.22 20.62 -12.20
CA TYR A 35 -2.01 21.24 -11.65
C TYR A 35 -1.72 20.83 -10.21
N VAL A 36 -2.66 20.12 -9.56
CA VAL A 36 -2.49 19.61 -8.20
C VAL A 36 -2.26 18.11 -8.25
N THR A 37 -1.13 17.67 -7.71
CA THR A 37 -0.80 16.26 -7.60
C THR A 37 -0.89 15.81 -6.15
N HIS A 38 -1.70 14.79 -5.91
CA HIS A 38 -1.87 14.12 -4.62
C HIS A 38 -1.20 12.75 -4.64
N CYS A 39 -0.98 12.18 -3.47
CA CYS A 39 -0.61 10.78 -3.34
C CYS A 39 -1.87 9.98 -2.97
N THR A 40 -2.04 8.78 -3.51
CA THR A 40 -3.19 7.92 -3.24
C THR A 40 -2.73 6.48 -3.06
N VAL A 41 -3.28 5.79 -2.06
CA VAL A 41 -3.13 4.33 -1.89
C VAL A 41 -4.22 3.64 -2.70
N ILE A 42 -3.87 2.56 -3.39
CA ILE A 42 -4.75 1.76 -4.22
C ILE A 42 -4.55 0.30 -3.86
N ILE A 43 -5.65 -0.36 -3.52
CA ILE A 43 -5.71 -1.81 -3.31
C ILE A 43 -6.27 -2.40 -4.60
N ASP A 44 -5.42 -3.12 -5.35
CA ASP A 44 -5.73 -3.64 -6.68
C ASP A 44 -6.38 -5.04 -6.64
N GLN A 45 -6.27 -5.71 -5.50
CA GLN A 45 -6.89 -7.01 -5.24
C GLN A 45 -7.61 -6.95 -3.91
N GLU A 46 -8.80 -7.55 -3.84
CA GLU A 46 -9.63 -7.52 -2.63
C GLU A 46 -8.85 -7.92 -1.37
N LEU A 47 -8.75 -6.97 -0.42
CA LEU A 47 -8.14 -7.14 0.90
C LEU A 47 -9.24 -7.06 1.95
N PHE A 48 -9.64 -8.18 2.55
CA PHE A 48 -10.75 -8.23 3.51
C PHE A 48 -12.04 -7.54 3.01
N GLY A 49 -12.44 -7.78 1.75
CA GLY A 49 -13.61 -7.14 1.13
C GLY A 49 -13.39 -5.71 0.66
N CYS A 50 -12.16 -5.19 0.70
CA CYS A 50 -11.81 -3.83 0.26
C CYS A 50 -10.96 -3.86 -1.02
N GLU A 51 -11.47 -3.26 -2.08
CA GLU A 51 -10.76 -2.98 -3.34
C GLU A 51 -11.05 -1.53 -3.74
N GLY A 52 -10.02 -0.77 -4.11
CA GLY A 52 -10.20 0.63 -4.51
C GLY A 52 -9.13 1.58 -3.99
N SER A 53 -9.45 2.87 -3.98
CA SER A 53 -8.49 3.93 -3.68
C SER A 53 -8.82 4.68 -2.40
N SER A 54 -7.80 5.05 -1.64
CA SER A 54 -7.95 5.91 -0.46
C SER A 54 -8.34 7.34 -0.85
N ASN A 55 -8.83 8.09 0.12
CA ASN A 55 -8.81 9.55 0.01
C ASN A 55 -7.38 10.05 -0.24
N PRO A 56 -7.19 11.12 -1.04
CA PRO A 56 -5.86 11.62 -1.36
C PRO A 56 -5.14 12.18 -0.13
N PHE A 57 -3.83 11.93 -0.08
CA PHE A 57 -2.92 12.65 0.80
C PHE A 57 -2.66 14.06 0.25
N LYS A 58 -2.31 14.98 1.16
CA LYS A 58 -2.25 16.41 0.82
C LYS A 58 -1.21 16.72 -0.25
N LYS A 59 -0.07 16.02 -0.24
CA LYS A 59 1.04 16.26 -1.18
C LYS A 59 1.24 15.04 -2.08
N LYS A 60 1.95 15.26 -3.19
CA LYS A 60 2.44 14.20 -4.06
C LYS A 60 3.31 13.19 -3.30
N CYS A 61 3.41 11.99 -3.82
CA CYS A 61 4.22 10.95 -3.20
C CYS A 61 5.69 11.42 -3.12
N GLY A 62 6.38 11.12 -2.01
CA GLY A 62 7.74 11.59 -1.74
C GLY A 62 7.85 13.04 -1.25
N LYS A 63 6.73 13.66 -0.90
CA LYS A 63 6.72 14.96 -0.19
C LYS A 63 5.91 14.94 1.12
N ASN A 64 5.29 13.80 1.42
CA ASN A 64 4.64 13.53 2.70
C ASN A 64 5.69 13.10 3.73
N HIS A 65 5.45 13.35 5.01
CA HIS A 65 6.36 13.02 6.12
C HIS A 65 5.55 12.57 7.33
N GLY A 66 6.19 11.88 8.27
CA GLY A 66 5.52 11.40 9.46
C GLY A 66 4.48 10.32 9.14
N ILE A 67 3.49 10.19 10.02
CA ILE A 67 2.44 9.18 9.92
C ILE A 67 1.15 9.87 9.49
N GLU A 68 0.56 9.39 8.39
CA GLU A 68 -0.73 9.87 7.92
C GLU A 68 -1.71 8.71 7.72
N THR A 69 -2.96 8.91 8.13
CA THR A 69 -4.05 7.94 7.97
C THR A 69 -5.10 8.49 7.01
N LYS A 70 -5.61 7.63 6.13
CA LYS A 70 -6.68 7.95 5.19
C LYS A 70 -7.73 6.85 5.20
N GLU A 71 -8.98 7.26 5.02
CA GLU A 71 -10.10 6.36 4.79
C GLU A 71 -9.98 5.73 3.40
N ILE A 72 -10.43 4.48 3.31
CA ILE A 72 -10.51 3.66 2.11
C ILE A 72 -11.68 2.68 2.28
N CYS A 73 -12.39 2.35 1.19
CA CYS A 73 -13.52 1.40 1.22
C CYS A 73 -14.60 1.72 2.28
N GLU A 74 -14.86 3.01 2.54
CA GLU A 74 -15.86 3.55 3.49
C GLU A 74 -15.61 3.25 4.98
N THR A 75 -15.32 2.00 5.35
CA THR A 75 -15.17 1.56 6.75
C THR A 75 -13.73 1.24 7.13
N ALA A 76 -12.81 1.23 6.16
CA ALA A 76 -11.42 0.90 6.39
C ALA A 76 -10.51 2.12 6.37
N THR A 77 -9.31 1.94 6.93
CA THR A 77 -8.27 2.95 6.98
C THR A 77 -6.95 2.36 6.51
N VAL A 78 -6.18 3.19 5.82
CA VAL A 78 -4.77 2.94 5.55
C VAL A 78 -3.93 3.98 6.25
N THR A 79 -2.94 3.52 7.01
CA THR A 79 -1.96 4.36 7.69
C THR A 79 -0.60 4.14 7.05
N VAL A 80 0.02 5.21 6.59
CA VAL A 80 1.35 5.19 5.98
C VAL A 80 2.31 5.95 6.88
N ASN A 81 3.39 5.29 7.28
CA ASN A 81 4.54 5.94 7.89
C ASN A 81 5.54 6.31 6.78
N TRP A 82 5.54 7.59 6.39
CA TRP A 82 6.43 8.13 5.36
C TRP A 82 7.88 8.25 5.82
N ASP A 83 8.22 7.97 7.07
CA ASP A 83 9.62 7.94 7.49
C ASP A 83 10.22 6.53 7.34
N THR A 84 9.41 5.49 7.51
CA THR A 84 9.87 4.08 7.49
C THR A 84 9.43 3.29 6.25
N GLY A 85 8.42 3.77 5.52
CA GLY A 85 7.77 3.05 4.44
C GLY A 85 6.77 1.99 4.91
N ASP A 86 6.46 1.94 6.21
CA ASP A 86 5.47 0.99 6.73
C ASP A 86 4.05 1.42 6.33
N LEU A 87 3.27 0.48 5.80
CA LEU A 87 1.86 0.65 5.49
C LEU A 87 1.05 -0.35 6.32
N GLN A 88 -0.04 0.16 6.90
CA GLN A 88 -0.97 -0.63 7.71
C GLN A 88 -2.39 -0.40 7.21
N PHE A 89 -3.10 -1.48 6.93
CA PHE A 89 -4.52 -1.51 6.64
C PHE A 89 -5.28 -1.97 7.90
N LYS A 90 -6.43 -1.36 8.17
CA LYS A 90 -7.35 -1.80 9.23
C LYS A 90 -8.80 -1.52 8.83
N ASN A 91 -9.68 -2.51 8.98
CA ASN A 91 -11.13 -2.35 8.82
C ASN A 91 -11.85 -2.27 10.18
N ASP A 92 -13.15 -2.03 10.16
CA ASP A 92 -14.05 -1.97 11.32
C ASP A 92 -14.35 -3.34 11.95
N GLN A 93 -14.10 -4.43 11.22
CA GLN A 93 -14.22 -5.81 11.69
C GLN A 93 -13.02 -6.26 12.54
N GLY A 94 -11.95 -5.45 12.58
CA GLY A 94 -10.73 -5.74 13.33
C GLY A 94 -9.66 -6.46 12.53
N ASP A 95 -9.90 -6.71 11.24
CA ASP A 95 -8.88 -7.24 10.33
C ASP A 95 -7.81 -6.19 10.08
N HIS A 96 -6.60 -6.67 9.91
CA HIS A 96 -5.43 -5.83 9.67
C HIS A 96 -4.44 -6.54 8.77
N ALA A 97 -3.77 -5.76 7.94
CA ALA A 97 -2.65 -6.22 7.13
C ALA A 97 -1.56 -5.15 7.13
N ASN A 98 -0.32 -5.59 7.14
CA ASN A 98 0.84 -4.72 7.17
C ASN A 98 1.76 -5.09 6.03
N CYS A 99 2.53 -4.14 5.54
CA CYS A 99 3.56 -4.37 4.55
C CYS A 99 4.57 -3.20 4.60
N THR A 100 5.74 -3.41 4.03
CA THR A 100 6.71 -2.33 3.78
C THR A 100 6.68 -1.98 2.30
N LEU A 101 6.64 -0.68 1.98
CA LEU A 101 6.64 -0.17 0.62
C LEU A 101 8.02 -0.39 -0.04
N SER A 102 8.00 -0.85 -1.29
CA SER A 102 9.15 -0.87 -2.19
C SER A 102 9.71 0.53 -2.40
N THR A 103 11.02 0.63 -2.37
CA THR A 103 11.80 1.86 -2.61
C THR A 103 12.41 1.92 -4.00
N THR A 104 12.27 0.85 -4.80
CA THR A 104 13.03 0.66 -6.04
C THR A 104 12.25 1.03 -7.30
N ASP A 105 10.94 1.25 -7.20
CA ASP A 105 10.06 1.55 -8.32
C ASP A 105 9.55 3.00 -8.31
N PRO A 106 9.19 3.59 -9.47
CA PRO A 106 8.62 4.94 -9.55
C PRO A 106 7.27 5.10 -8.83
N TRP A 107 6.70 3.98 -8.39
CA TRP A 107 5.55 3.85 -7.51
C TRP A 107 5.94 2.98 -6.31
N GLY A 108 5.37 3.28 -5.15
CA GLY A 108 5.57 2.48 -3.95
C GLY A 108 4.61 1.32 -4.02
N GLU A 109 5.09 0.10 -4.10
CA GLU A 109 4.25 -1.09 -4.02
C GLU A 109 4.53 -1.87 -2.75
N CYS A 110 3.54 -2.59 -2.25
CA CYS A 110 3.76 -3.57 -1.21
C CYS A 110 2.83 -4.76 -1.42
N ASP A 111 3.28 -5.91 -0.95
CA ASP A 111 2.50 -7.13 -0.94
C ASP A 111 2.22 -7.50 0.51
N THR A 112 0.95 -7.57 0.88
CA THR A 112 0.56 -7.94 2.24
C THR A 112 0.62 -9.46 2.48
N SER A 113 0.78 -10.28 1.44
CA SER A 113 1.08 -11.70 1.56
C SER A 113 2.54 -11.97 1.93
N ASP A 114 3.45 -11.05 1.59
CA ASP A 114 4.85 -11.05 1.99
C ASP A 114 5.22 -9.69 2.62
N PRO A 115 4.85 -9.46 3.89
CA PRO A 115 4.99 -8.17 4.55
C PRO A 115 6.44 -7.71 4.71
N TYR A 116 7.41 -8.62 4.54
CA TYR A 116 8.85 -8.38 4.69
C TYR A 116 9.60 -8.43 3.34
N LYS A 117 8.88 -8.52 2.22
CA LYS A 117 9.45 -8.53 0.86
C LYS A 117 10.45 -7.38 0.64
N TYR A 118 10.13 -6.21 1.19
CA TYR A 118 10.94 -5.01 1.05
C TYR A 118 11.57 -4.60 2.40
N PRO A 119 12.86 -4.23 2.41
CA PRO A 119 13.51 -3.78 3.62
C PRO A 119 12.96 -2.43 4.07
N LYS A 120 12.88 -2.22 5.38
CA LYS A 120 12.54 -0.91 5.94
C LYS A 120 13.55 0.14 5.54
N ILE A 121 13.07 1.37 5.40
CA ILE A 121 13.88 2.51 5.05
C ILE A 121 14.78 2.88 6.24
N ALA A 122 16.09 2.67 6.12
CA ALA A 122 17.03 2.79 7.24
C ALA A 122 17.63 4.21 7.42
N SER A 123 17.60 5.07 6.39
CA SER A 123 18.42 6.31 6.43
C SER A 123 18.03 7.41 5.44
N SER A 124 16.87 7.36 4.81
CA SER A 124 16.41 8.43 3.91
C SER A 124 14.89 8.41 3.88
N HIS A 125 14.22 9.41 4.46
CA HIS A 125 12.76 9.57 4.47
C HIS A 125 12.11 9.10 3.16
N ALA A 126 10.85 8.65 3.20
CA ALA A 126 10.11 8.20 2.01
C ALA A 126 10.04 9.24 0.87
N GLU A 127 10.52 10.44 1.12
CA GLU A 127 10.94 11.41 0.12
C GLU A 127 11.75 10.82 -1.04
N GLY A 128 12.59 9.82 -0.77
CA GLY A 128 13.34 9.06 -1.78
C GLY A 128 12.50 8.03 -2.55
N LEU A 129 11.42 7.50 -1.96
CA LEU A 129 10.57 6.43 -2.54
C LEU A 129 9.92 6.83 -3.87
N PHE A 130 9.84 8.12 -4.15
CA PHE A 130 9.13 8.65 -5.32
C PHE A 130 9.92 9.75 -6.01
N SER A 131 11.25 9.80 -5.76
CA SER A 131 12.18 10.76 -6.37
C SER A 131 12.30 10.60 -7.89
N VAL A 132 11.74 9.54 -8.48
CA VAL A 132 11.71 9.33 -9.92
C VAL A 132 10.46 9.99 -10.53
N SER A 133 10.38 11.32 -10.47
CA SER A 133 9.44 12.08 -11.30
C SER A 133 10.14 12.67 -12.51
N ASN A 134 9.75 12.15 -13.69
CA ASN A 134 9.80 12.79 -15.01
C ASN A 134 11.05 12.66 -15.91
N ALA A 135 11.83 11.58 -15.85
CA ALA A 135 12.86 11.34 -16.88
C ALA A 135 12.40 10.45 -18.06
N LEU A 136 11.25 9.78 -17.98
CA LEU A 136 10.83 8.76 -18.96
C LEU A 136 9.61 9.12 -19.82
N TYR A 137 9.40 10.40 -20.12
CA TYR A 137 8.48 10.85 -21.18
C TYR A 137 9.21 11.57 -22.33
N GLY A 138 10.52 11.38 -22.45
CA GLY A 138 11.34 12.11 -23.40
C GLY A 138 12.58 11.35 -23.85
N LEU A 139 12.44 10.14 -24.38
CA LEU A 139 13.38 9.63 -25.38
C LEU A 139 12.60 9.04 -26.54
N ALA A 140 12.65 9.81 -27.63
CA ALA A 140 12.15 9.53 -28.96
C ALA A 140 12.54 8.11 -29.44
N PRO A 141 11.80 7.55 -30.42
CA PRO A 141 12.24 6.34 -31.09
C PRO A 141 13.61 6.62 -31.73
N LEU A 142 14.67 6.02 -31.17
CA LEU A 142 15.91 5.88 -31.91
C LEU A 142 15.57 5.02 -33.12
N ALA A 143 15.53 5.68 -34.27
CA ALA A 143 15.37 5.08 -35.57
C ALA A 143 16.19 3.79 -35.64
N ALA A 144 15.49 2.68 -35.86
CA ALA A 144 16.10 1.48 -36.40
C ALA A 144 16.57 1.80 -37.82
N GLY A 145 17.74 2.43 -37.91
CA GLY A 145 18.53 2.54 -39.12
C GLY A 145 19.08 1.17 -39.46
N LEU A 146 18.23 0.36 -40.10
CA LEU A 146 18.66 -0.67 -41.04
C LEU A 146 19.51 -0.01 -42.13
N LEU A 147 20.51 -0.76 -42.62
CA LEU A 147 21.38 -0.53 -43.78
C LEU A 147 22.75 0.11 -43.49
N ILE A 148 23.74 -0.74 -43.16
CA ILE A 148 24.92 -1.01 -44.00
C ILE A 148 25.21 -2.52 -43.92
#